data_AF-A0A2T5GJH1-F1
#
_entry.id   AF-A0A2T5GJH1-F1
#
_cell.length_a   1.000
_cell.length_b   1.000
_cell.length_c   1.000
_cell.angle_alpha   90.00
_cell.angle_beta   90.00
_cell.angle_gamma   90.00
#
_symmetry.space_group_name_H-M   'P 1'
#
loop_
_entity.id
_entity.type
_entity.pdbx_description
1 polymer ?
#
loop_
_entity_poly.entity_id
_entity_poly.type
_entity_poly.pdbx_seq_one_letter_code
_entity_poly.pdbx_strand_id
1 'polypeptide(L)'
;MYEFTHRGAGVNWAALDQKSRRLVSGSMASAVVAVMPLFKWTADAAHRVGIEFQGAMPIEGTAVSTSSLYLPAAGVVAWVIGFAALSGLLWWRMSIRQDELFHRVQNWSLGMSGAWTAAALTVWGLLDMTGISPPIQGPAPLILFSALTILFGRTAARKWAS
;
A
#
# COMPACT_ATOMS: atom_id res chain seq x y z
N MET A 1 -21.58 -6.68 -27.75
CA MET A 1 -20.11 -6.87 -27.84
C MET A 1 -19.55 -6.29 -26.55
N TYR A 2 -19.15 -7.14 -25.59
CA TYR A 2 -18.72 -6.71 -24.26
C TYR A 2 -17.28 -6.19 -24.36
N GLU A 3 -17.10 -4.89 -24.13
CA GLU A 3 -15.80 -4.25 -24.22
C GLU A 3 -15.02 -4.50 -22.92
N PHE A 4 -13.83 -5.09 -23.04
CA PHE A 4 -12.97 -5.41 -21.90
C PHE A 4 -12.54 -4.13 -21.17
N THR A 5 -13.23 -3.81 -20.07
CA THR A 5 -12.83 -2.73 -19.17
C THR A 5 -11.58 -3.11 -18.36
N HIS A 6 -11.08 -4.35 -18.36
CA HIS A 6 -10.01 -4.75 -17.44
C HIS A 6 -9.03 -5.76 -18.07
N ARG A 7 -7.87 -5.29 -18.58
CA ARG A 7 -6.71 -6.15 -18.89
C ARG A 7 -5.83 -6.37 -17.64
N GLY A 8 -6.42 -6.64 -16.46
CA GLY A 8 -5.62 -6.62 -15.23
C GLY A 8 -6.37 -6.39 -13.93
N ALA A 9 -5.62 -6.46 -12.82
CA ALA A 9 -5.86 -5.63 -11.64
C ALA A 9 -5.56 -4.13 -11.88
N GLY A 10 -5.06 -3.79 -13.07
CA GLY A 10 -4.97 -2.41 -13.53
C GLY A 10 -6.34 -1.93 -14.01
N VAL A 11 -6.79 -0.81 -13.45
CA VAL A 11 -7.97 -0.08 -13.93
C VAL A 11 -7.72 0.34 -15.39
N ASN A 12 -8.52 -0.12 -16.35
CA ASN A 12 -8.44 0.41 -17.71
C ASN A 12 -9.09 1.80 -17.71
N TRP A 13 -8.25 2.82 -17.56
CA TRP A 13 -8.67 4.20 -17.44
C TRP A 13 -9.57 4.65 -18.58
N ALA A 14 -9.28 4.19 -19.81
CA ALA A 14 -10.04 4.53 -21.01
C ALA A 14 -11.48 4.00 -20.95
N ALA A 15 -11.70 2.84 -20.33
CA ALA A 15 -13.01 2.18 -20.29
C ALA A 15 -13.89 2.60 -19.10
N LEU A 16 -13.35 3.37 -18.15
CA LEU A 16 -14.13 3.93 -17.05
C LEU A 16 -14.98 5.12 -17.50
N ASP A 17 -16.21 5.20 -16.99
CA ASP A 17 -17.05 6.40 -17.08
C ASP A 17 -16.48 7.55 -16.24
N GLN A 18 -16.90 8.79 -16.53
CA GLN A 18 -16.38 9.97 -15.83
C GLN A 18 -16.58 9.90 -14.31
N LYS A 19 -17.67 9.26 -13.85
CA LYS A 19 -17.97 9.12 -12.43
C LYS A 19 -17.03 8.12 -11.74
N SER A 20 -16.72 6.99 -12.36
CA SER A 20 -15.76 6.03 -11.80
C SER A 20 -14.33 6.55 -11.85
N ARG A 21 -13.95 7.30 -12.91
CA ARG A 21 -12.64 7.99 -12.94
C ARG A 21 -12.45 8.93 -11.76
N ARG A 22 -13.48 9.73 -11.42
CA ARG A 22 -13.42 10.62 -10.22
C ARG A 22 -13.27 9.84 -8.92
N LEU A 23 -13.94 8.69 -8.78
CA LEU A 23 -13.81 7.84 -7.60
C LEU A 23 -12.41 7.22 -7.49
N VAL A 24 -11.84 6.74 -8.59
CA VAL A 24 -10.47 6.20 -8.62
C VAL A 24 -9.44 7.30 -8.32
N SER A 25 -9.54 8.47 -8.97
CA SER A 25 -8.65 9.60 -8.69
C SER A 25 -8.73 10.02 -7.23
N GLY A 26 -9.95 10.12 -6.66
CA GLY A 26 -10.13 10.45 -5.24
C GLY A 26 -9.54 9.39 -4.32
N SER A 27 -9.75 8.11 -4.62
CA SER A 27 -9.17 6.99 -3.87
C SER A 27 -7.64 7.04 -3.90
N MET A 28 -7.03 7.26 -5.07
CA MET A 28 -5.57 7.38 -5.21
C MET A 28 -5.02 8.63 -4.50
N ALA A 29 -5.66 9.78 -4.67
CA ALA A 29 -5.26 11.01 -4.00
C ALA A 29 -5.32 10.87 -2.47
N SER A 30 -6.40 10.30 -1.94
CA SER A 30 -6.51 10.05 -0.50
C SER A 30 -5.49 9.03 0.00
N ALA A 31 -5.14 8.00 -0.79
CA ALA A 31 -4.07 7.06 -0.43
C ALA A 31 -2.70 7.76 -0.37
N VAL A 32 -2.39 8.63 -1.32
CA VAL A 32 -1.16 9.45 -1.30
C VAL A 32 -1.13 10.34 -0.07
N VAL A 33 -2.24 11.03 0.24
CA VAL A 33 -2.35 11.88 1.43
C VAL A 33 -2.22 11.07 2.71
N ALA A 34 -2.74 9.84 2.75
CA ALA A 34 -2.61 8.96 3.91
C ALA A 34 -1.14 8.66 4.25
N VAL A 35 -0.29 8.45 3.24
CA VAL A 35 1.13 8.12 3.45
C VAL A 35 2.04 9.35 3.59
N MET A 36 1.53 10.57 3.37
CA MET A 36 2.34 11.79 3.48
C MET A 36 3.12 11.92 4.80
N PRO A 37 2.49 11.71 5.97
CA PRO A 37 3.21 11.78 7.24
C PRO A 37 4.30 10.72 7.40
N LEU A 38 4.14 9.58 6.72
CA LEU A 38 5.08 8.46 6.78
C LEU A 38 6.37 8.78 6.02
N PHE A 39 6.37 9.65 4.99
CA PHE A 39 7.60 10.05 4.28
C PHE A 39 8.61 10.73 5.18
N LYS A 40 8.17 11.57 6.12
CA LYS A 40 9.06 12.20 7.09
C LYS A 40 9.70 11.14 8.00
N TRP A 41 8.90 10.22 8.54
CA TRP A 41 9.42 9.16 9.39
C TRP A 41 10.31 8.17 8.65
N THR A 42 10.03 7.86 7.38
CA THR A 42 10.93 7.04 6.55
C THR A 42 12.21 7.79 6.21
N ALA A 43 12.16 9.10 5.94
CA ALA A 43 13.36 9.92 5.73
C ALA A 43 14.21 10.03 7.01
N ASP A 44 13.59 10.28 8.17
CA ASP A 44 14.26 10.35 9.47
C ASP A 44 14.88 8.98 9.85
N ALA A 45 14.17 7.88 9.59
CA ALA A 45 14.67 6.53 9.81
C ALA A 45 15.82 6.19 8.83
N ALA A 46 15.69 6.51 7.55
CA ALA A 46 16.74 6.31 6.55
C ALA A 46 18.00 7.14 6.86
N HIS A 47 17.82 8.36 7.38
CA HIS A 47 18.93 9.21 7.82
C HIS A 47 19.66 8.62 9.03
N ARG A 48 18.93 8.10 10.02
CA ARG A 48 19.54 7.42 11.19
C ARG A 48 20.32 6.16 10.78
N VAL A 49 19.72 5.34 9.92
CA VAL A 49 20.38 4.16 9.36
C VAL A 49 21.63 4.58 8.55
N GLY A 50 21.54 5.62 7.73
CA GLY A 50 22.68 6.15 6.96
C GLY A 50 23.86 6.59 7.84
N ILE A 51 23.57 7.25 8.97
CA ILE A 51 24.60 7.66 9.96
C ILE A 51 25.21 6.44 10.66
N GLU A 52 24.41 5.44 11.03
CA GLU A 52 24.90 4.20 11.64
C GLU A 52 25.79 3.39 10.67
N PHE A 53 25.50 3.41 9.37
CA PHE A 53 26.28 2.70 8.35
C PHE A 53 27.54 3.42 7.88
N GLN A 54 27.61 4.76 7.94
CA GLN A 54 28.78 5.52 7.51
C GLN A 54 29.86 5.70 8.59
N GLY A 55 29.60 5.29 9.83
CA GLY A 55 30.40 5.71 10.98
C GLY A 55 30.24 7.20 11.22
N ALA A 56 30.43 7.66 12.46
CA ALA A 56 30.18 9.05 12.86
C ALA A 56 31.12 10.04 12.13
N MET A 57 30.80 10.40 10.89
CA MET A 57 31.37 11.57 10.22
C MET A 57 30.41 12.74 10.42
N PRO A 58 30.91 13.89 10.88
CA PRO A 58 30.10 15.08 11.06
C PRO A 58 29.69 15.59 9.68
N ILE A 59 28.42 15.41 9.32
CA ILE A 59 27.86 16.02 8.12
C ILE A 59 27.64 17.50 8.44
N GLU A 60 28.67 18.32 8.23
CA GLU A 60 28.56 19.78 8.17
C GLU A 60 27.86 20.17 6.87
N GLY A 61 26.54 20.21 6.92
CA GLY A 61 25.72 20.63 5.79
C GLY A 61 24.31 20.87 6.25
N THR A 62 24.02 22.12 6.63
CA THR A 62 22.70 22.70 6.91
C THR A 62 21.56 21.68 6.83
N ALA A 63 21.34 20.96 7.92
CA ALA A 63 20.13 20.15 8.07
C ALA A 63 18.97 21.12 7.88
N VAL A 64 18.25 20.98 6.76
CA VAL A 64 17.01 21.72 6.52
C VAL A 64 16.10 21.33 7.66
N SER A 65 16.06 22.20 8.67
CA SER A 65 15.24 22.04 9.85
C SER A 65 13.81 22.22 9.38
N THR A 66 13.22 21.13 8.89
CA THR A 66 11.80 21.08 8.60
C THR A 66 11.12 21.28 9.94
N SER A 67 10.53 22.46 10.11
CA SER A 67 9.79 22.86 11.31
C SER A 67 9.00 21.66 11.82
N SER A 68 9.40 21.15 12.99
CA SER A 68 8.83 19.95 13.55
C SER A 68 7.40 20.26 13.97
N LEU A 69 6.43 20.06 13.06
CA LEU A 69 5.08 19.77 13.48
C LEU A 69 5.19 18.47 14.29
N TYR A 70 5.30 18.62 15.61
CA TYR A 70 5.07 17.54 16.56
C TYR A 70 3.58 17.19 16.48
N LEU A 71 3.21 16.49 15.41
CA LEU A 71 1.91 15.82 15.38
C LEU A 71 1.98 14.70 16.42
N PRO A 72 1.09 14.69 17.42
CA PRO A 72 1.00 13.57 18.34
C PRO A 72 0.90 12.28 17.54
N ALA A 73 1.58 11.20 17.97
CA ALA A 73 1.52 9.92 17.28
C ALA A 73 0.06 9.47 17.03
N ALA A 74 -0.83 9.74 17.98
CA ALA A 74 -2.27 9.54 17.84
C ALA A 74 -2.91 10.35 16.69
N GLY A 75 -2.47 11.60 16.47
CA GLY A 75 -2.92 12.44 15.36
C GLY A 75 -2.44 11.93 14.00
N VAL A 76 -1.20 11.42 13.93
CA VAL A 76 -0.67 10.78 12.71
C VAL A 76 -1.42 9.47 12.42
N VAL A 77 -1.68 8.66 13.44
CA VAL A 77 -2.46 7.42 13.30
C VAL A 77 -3.89 7.74 12.84
N ALA A 78 -4.56 8.72 13.45
CA ALA A 78 -5.89 9.14 13.04
C ALA A 78 -5.91 9.67 11.59
N TRP A 79 -4.87 10.42 11.18
CA TRP A 79 -4.70 10.87 9.80
C TRP A 79 -4.59 9.71 8.81
N VAL A 80 -3.65 8.79 9.07
CA VAL A 80 -3.40 7.63 8.20
C VAL A 80 -4.67 6.79 8.09
N ILE A 81 -5.32 6.49 9.22
CA ILE A 81 -6.57 5.71 9.24
C ILE A 81 -7.69 6.44 8.51
N GLY A 82 -7.87 7.73 8.77
CA GLY A 82 -8.96 8.52 8.17
C GLY A 82 -8.86 8.57 6.65
N PHE A 83 -7.67 8.86 6.11
CA PHE A 83 -7.47 8.91 4.66
C PHE A 83 -7.42 7.52 4.01
N ALA A 84 -6.91 6.49 4.70
CA ALA A 84 -6.99 5.12 4.23
C ALA A 84 -8.44 4.62 4.15
N ALA A 85 -9.26 4.92 5.16
CA ALA A 85 -10.69 4.60 5.17
C ALA A 85 -11.44 5.34 4.06
N LEU A 86 -11.14 6.62 3.84
CA LEU A 86 -11.68 7.38 2.72
C LEU A 86 -11.29 6.75 1.37
N SER A 87 -10.02 6.37 1.21
CA SER A 87 -9.53 5.70 0.01
C SER A 87 -10.26 4.39 -0.26
N GLY A 88 -10.42 3.55 0.77
CA GLY A 88 -11.16 2.29 0.71
C GLY A 88 -12.64 2.50 0.38
N LEU A 89 -13.30 3.51 0.97
CA LEU A 89 -14.69 3.83 0.67
C LEU A 89 -14.90 4.28 -0.78
N LEU A 90 -13.99 5.12 -1.30
CA LEU A 90 -14.04 5.58 -2.69
C LEU A 90 -13.78 4.42 -3.67
N TRP A 91 -12.83 3.55 -3.34
CA TRP A 91 -12.57 2.33 -4.10
C TRP A 91 -13.77 1.38 -4.10
N TRP A 92 -14.38 1.14 -2.94
CA TRP A 92 -15.58 0.30 -2.80
C TRP A 92 -16.75 0.83 -3.66
N ARG A 93 -16.97 2.15 -3.63
CA ARG A 93 -18.02 2.79 -4.45
C ARG A 93 -17.76 2.65 -5.95
N MET A 94 -16.49 2.59 -6.36
CA MET A 94 -16.11 2.29 -7.74
C MET A 94 -16.32 0.80 -8.04
N SER A 95 -15.89 -0.09 -7.14
CA SER A 95 -15.93 -1.54 -7.37
C SER A 95 -17.35 -2.04 -7.61
N ILE A 96 -18.35 -1.56 -6.86
CA ILE A 96 -19.77 -1.94 -7.08
C ILE A 96 -20.26 -1.66 -8.51
N ARG A 97 -19.61 -0.73 -9.22
CA ARG A 97 -20.00 -0.35 -10.59
C ARG A 97 -19.24 -1.11 -11.66
N GLN A 98 -18.34 -2.00 -11.28
CA GLN A 98 -17.57 -2.80 -12.23
C GLN A 98 -18.30 -4.10 -12.56
N ASP A 99 -17.79 -4.79 -13.57
CA ASP A 99 -18.34 -6.04 -14.05
C ASP A 99 -17.99 -7.24 -13.14
N GLU A 100 -18.62 -8.38 -13.43
CA GLU A 100 -18.41 -9.62 -12.66
C GLU A 100 -16.95 -10.10 -12.75
N LEU A 101 -16.28 -9.86 -13.90
CA LEU A 101 -14.88 -10.22 -14.11
C LEU A 101 -13.97 -9.43 -13.16
N PHE A 102 -14.18 -8.13 -13.01
CA PHE A 102 -13.45 -7.29 -12.06
C PHE A 102 -13.59 -7.81 -10.65
N HIS A 103 -14.82 -8.12 -10.21
CA HIS A 103 -15.06 -8.66 -8.88
C HIS A 103 -14.38 -10.01 -8.65
N ARG A 104 -14.36 -10.88 -9.67
CA ARG A 104 -13.68 -12.17 -9.62
C ARG A 104 -12.16 -12.00 -9.50
N VAL A 105 -11.56 -11.11 -10.31
CA VAL A 105 -10.14 -10.74 -10.25
C VAL A 105 -9.78 -10.15 -8.89
N GLN A 106 -10.57 -9.19 -8.40
CA GLN A 106 -10.35 -8.48 -7.15
C GLN A 106 -10.46 -9.41 -5.94
N ASN A 107 -11.52 -10.22 -5.85
CA ASN A 107 -11.71 -11.09 -4.68
C ASN A 107 -10.64 -12.17 -4.60
N TRP A 108 -10.23 -12.74 -5.73
CA TRP A 108 -9.17 -13.74 -5.75
C TRP A 108 -7.80 -13.15 -5.44
N SER A 109 -7.48 -11.98 -5.99
CA SER A 109 -6.20 -11.34 -5.70
C SER A 109 -6.11 -10.96 -4.22
N LEU A 110 -7.16 -10.37 -3.64
CA LEU A 110 -7.21 -10.04 -2.22
C LEU A 110 -7.16 -11.30 -1.33
N GLY A 111 -7.89 -12.35 -1.70
CA GLY A 111 -7.90 -13.62 -0.96
C GLY A 111 -6.52 -14.30 -0.97
N MET A 112 -5.88 -14.39 -2.14
CA MET A 112 -4.54 -14.97 -2.26
C MET A 112 -3.49 -14.12 -1.54
N SER A 113 -3.53 -12.79 -1.69
CA SER A 113 -2.62 -11.90 -0.98
C SER A 113 -2.75 -12.03 0.52
N GLY A 114 -3.98 -12.11 1.04
CA GLY A 114 -4.24 -12.28 2.47
C GLY A 114 -3.66 -13.59 3.00
N ALA A 115 -3.93 -14.69 2.30
CA ALA A 115 -3.42 -16.02 2.67
C ALA A 115 -1.88 -16.07 2.66
N TRP A 116 -1.24 -15.56 1.60
CA TRP A 116 0.22 -15.57 1.48
C TRP A 116 0.91 -14.58 2.42
N THR A 117 0.29 -13.43 2.70
CA THR A 117 0.79 -12.50 3.72
C THR A 117 0.75 -13.17 5.10
N ALA A 118 -0.38 -13.79 5.47
CA ALA A 118 -0.51 -14.49 6.73
C ALA A 118 0.51 -15.63 6.86
N ALA A 119 0.66 -16.46 5.82
CA ALA A 119 1.65 -17.55 5.82
C ALA A 119 3.09 -17.02 5.99
N ALA A 120 3.46 -15.97 5.26
CA ALA A 120 4.79 -15.37 5.36
C ALA A 120 5.04 -14.74 6.74
N LEU A 121 4.05 -14.06 7.32
CA LEU A 121 4.17 -13.50 8.67
C LEU A 121 4.26 -14.59 9.74
N THR A 122 3.55 -15.70 9.59
CA THR A 122 3.68 -16.86 10.48
C THR A 122 5.09 -17.46 10.40
N VAL A 123 5.62 -17.68 9.20
CA VAL A 123 6.99 -18.18 9.00
C VAL A 123 8.02 -17.22 9.58
N TRP A 124 7.88 -15.92 9.32
CA TRP A 124 8.76 -14.89 9.87
C TRP A 124 8.68 -14.88 11.40
N GLY A 125 7.49 -14.90 12.00
CA GLY A 125 7.33 -14.96 13.46
C GLY A 125 8.00 -16.20 14.07
N LEU A 126 7.90 -17.36 13.42
CA LEU A 126 8.61 -18.57 13.86
C LEU A 126 10.13 -18.43 13.77
N LEU A 127 10.65 -17.79 12.71
CA LEU A 127 12.07 -17.52 12.56
C LEU A 127 12.58 -16.48 13.57
N ASP A 128 11.76 -15.50 13.94
CA ASP A 128 12.07 -14.50 14.96
C ASP A 128 12.19 -15.17 16.34
N MET A 129 11.29 -16.10 16.67
CA MET A 129 11.37 -16.90 17.89
C MET A 129 12.64 -17.76 17.99
N THR A 130 13.29 -18.08 16.86
CA THR A 130 14.54 -18.84 16.82
C THR A 130 15.79 -17.95 16.74
N GLY A 131 15.62 -16.63 16.69
CA GLY A 131 16.71 -15.66 16.54
C GLY A 131 17.34 -15.61 15.15
N ILE A 132 16.75 -16.27 14.16
CA ILE A 132 17.27 -16.33 12.78
C ILE A 132 16.86 -15.08 11.98
N SER A 133 15.68 -14.53 12.25
CA SER A 133 15.19 -13.32 11.59
C SER A 133 14.98 -12.18 12.59
N PRO A 134 15.09 -10.91 12.16
CA PRO A 134 14.73 -9.77 13.00
C PRO A 134 13.21 -9.73 13.26
N PRO A 135 12.74 -8.98 14.27
CA PRO A 135 11.32 -8.80 14.54
C PRO A 135 10.57 -8.20 13.35
N ILE A 136 9.30 -8.60 13.19
CA ILE A 136 8.43 -8.06 12.15
C ILE A 136 8.26 -6.56 12.37
N GLN A 137 8.76 -5.75 11.43
CA GLN A 137 8.59 -4.31 11.49
C GLN A 137 7.15 -3.92 11.15
N GLY A 138 6.60 -2.93 11.86
CA GLY A 138 5.20 -2.49 11.73
C GLY A 138 4.64 -2.35 10.30
N PRO A 139 5.35 -1.74 9.33
CA PRO A 139 4.84 -1.59 7.96
C PRO A 139 5.03 -2.82 7.07
N ALA A 140 5.84 -3.82 7.46
CA ALA A 140 6.18 -4.97 6.62
C ALA A 140 4.97 -5.79 6.16
N PRO A 141 3.95 -6.07 7.00
CA PRO A 141 2.70 -6.72 6.58
C PRO A 141 1.99 -5.99 5.43
N LEU A 142 1.90 -4.66 5.52
CA LEU A 142 1.18 -3.84 4.54
C LEU A 142 1.91 -3.79 3.20
N ILE A 143 3.25 -3.69 3.24
CA ILE A 143 4.09 -3.71 2.05
C ILE A 143 3.96 -5.07 1.34
N LEU A 144 4.07 -6.16 2.11
CA LEU A 144 3.97 -7.51 1.57
C LEU A 144 2.59 -7.78 0.96
N PHE A 145 1.52 -7.45 1.67
CA PHE A 145 0.16 -7.61 1.17
C PHE A 145 -0.08 -6.81 -0.12
N SER A 146 0.43 -5.58 -0.20
CA SER A 146 0.30 -4.73 -1.38
C SER A 146 1.05 -5.30 -2.58
N ALA A 147 2.29 -5.76 -2.37
CA ALA A 147 3.11 -6.39 -3.42
C ALA A 147 2.44 -7.66 -3.96
N LEU A 148 1.94 -8.52 -3.06
CA LEU A 148 1.22 -9.74 -3.43
C LEU A 148 -0.08 -9.42 -4.19
N THR A 149 -0.79 -8.36 -3.84
CA THR A 149 -2.04 -7.97 -4.52
C THR A 149 -1.80 -7.54 -5.96
N ILE A 150 -0.69 -6.87 -6.23
CA ILE A 150 -0.27 -6.55 -7.60
C ILE A 150 0.09 -7.82 -8.38
N LEU A 151 0.86 -8.72 -7.76
CA LEU A 151 1.29 -9.98 -8.39
C LEU A 151 0.11 -10.91 -8.69
N PHE A 152 -0.70 -11.23 -7.68
CA PHE A 152 -1.89 -12.08 -7.85
C PHE A 152 -2.94 -11.40 -8.72
N GLY A 153 -3.08 -10.08 -8.65
CA GLY A 153 -3.94 -9.32 -9.55
C GLY A 153 -3.58 -9.49 -11.03
N ARG A 154 -2.28 -9.49 -11.36
CA ARG A 154 -1.80 -9.78 -12.72
C ARG A 154 -2.06 -11.23 -13.12
N THR A 155 -1.83 -12.18 -12.22
CA THR A 155 -2.07 -13.61 -12.47
C THR A 155 -3.56 -13.92 -12.69
N ALA A 156 -4.43 -13.38 -11.83
CA ALA A 156 -5.88 -13.51 -11.95
C ALA A 156 -6.40 -12.97 -13.28
N ALA A 157 -5.93 -11.79 -13.66
CA ALA A 157 -6.33 -11.19 -14.92
C ALA A 157 -5.88 -12.04 -16.12
N ARG A 158 -4.66 -12.59 -16.11
CA ARG A 158 -4.22 -13.51 -17.17
C ARG A 158 -5.06 -14.79 -17.20
N LYS A 159 -5.47 -15.30 -16.04
CA LYS A 159 -6.27 -16.52 -15.92
C LYS A 159 -7.71 -16.35 -16.46
N TRP A 160 -8.27 -15.15 -16.38
CA TRP A 160 -9.69 -14.91 -16.67
C TRP A 160 -9.97 -13.98 -17.85
N ALA A 161 -8.97 -13.25 -18.36
CA ALA A 161 -9.09 -12.47 -19.59
C ALA A 161 -8.64 -13.23 -20.85
N SER A 162 -8.15 -14.47 -20.69
CA SER A 162 -7.87 -15.45 -21.76
C SER A 162 -9.09 -16.33 -22.01
#